data_AF-A0A653D7G2-F1
#
_entry.id   AF-A0A653D7G2-F1
#
_cell.length_a   1.000
_cell.length_b   1.000
_cell.length_c   1.000
_cell.angle_alpha   90.00
_cell.angle_beta   90.00
_cell.angle_gamma   90.00
#
_symmetry.space_group_name_H-M   'P 1'
#
loop_
_entity.id
_entity.type
_entity.pdbx_description
1 polymer ?
#
loop_
_entity_poly.entity_id
_entity_poly.type
_entity_poly.pdbx_seq_one_letter_code
_entity_poly.pdbx_strand_id
1 'polypeptide(L)'
;MMKFKVAGLVADLMPNIRLIQMSGHFMFNYHADNSGAMHTLRLAYSCMHLVFCLVQFGCIFGNLVVEKDDVNDLAANTITILFFTHCITKLIYFAVRSKLFYRSKHCCY
;
A
#
# COMPACT_ATOMS: atom_id res chain seq x y z
N MET A 1 26.76 11.53 5.10
CA MET A 1 25.49 10.91 5.54
C MET A 1 24.58 12.03 6.05
N MET A 2 23.71 12.61 5.21
CA MET A 2 22.79 13.64 5.67
C MET A 2 21.75 12.98 6.59
N LYS A 3 21.82 13.30 7.89
CA LYS A 3 20.88 12.81 8.89
C LYS A 3 19.50 13.37 8.52
N PHE A 4 18.59 12.49 8.10
CA PHE A 4 17.24 12.90 7.71
C PHE A 4 16.54 13.51 8.94
N LYS A 5 16.44 14.85 8.99
CA LYS A 5 15.81 15.56 10.10
C LYS A 5 14.30 15.55 9.87
N VAL A 6 13.62 14.67 10.58
CA VAL A 6 12.16 14.63 10.55
C VAL A 6 11.65 15.78 11.42
N ALA A 7 10.95 16.73 10.81
CA ALA A 7 10.44 17.93 11.46
C ALA A 7 8.92 18.06 11.27
N GLY A 8 8.25 18.65 12.25
CA GLY A 8 6.81 18.91 12.22
C GLY A 8 5.96 17.63 12.25
N LEU A 9 4.81 17.66 11.58
CA LEU A 9 3.82 16.58 11.56
C LEU A 9 4.38 15.21 11.12
N VAL A 10 5.47 15.20 10.36
CA VAL A 10 6.15 13.95 9.96
C VAL A 10 6.81 13.26 11.15
N ALA A 11 7.29 14.02 12.15
CA ALA A 11 7.90 13.46 13.37
C ALA A 11 6.85 12.80 14.24
N ASP A 12 5.69 13.44 14.38
CA ASP A 12 4.55 12.93 15.16
C ASP A 12 3.96 11.67 14.51
N LEU A 13 3.89 11.64 13.17
CA LEU A 13 3.36 10.49 12.42
C LEU A 13 4.42 9.44 12.07
N MET A 14 5.66 9.58 12.56
CA MET A 14 6.75 8.65 12.23
C MET A 14 6.39 7.16 12.46
N PRO A 15 5.81 6.73 13.60
CA PRO A 15 5.45 5.31 13.78
C PRO A 15 4.42 4.84 12.76
N ASN A 16 3.43 5.67 12.44
CA ASN A 16 2.41 5.33 11.43
C ASN A 16 3.02 5.29 10.01
N ILE A 17 3.94 6.20 9.68
CA ILE A 17 4.67 6.20 8.40
C ILE A 17 5.48 4.91 8.25
N ARG A 18 6.12 4.42 9.32
CA ARG A 18 6.84 3.14 9.29
C ARG A 18 5.90 1.96 9.02
N LEU A 19 4.72 1.93 9.63
CA LEU A 19 3.72 0.90 9.36
C LEU A 19 3.24 0.96 7.90
N ILE A 20 3.01 2.16 7.35
CA ILE A 20 2.65 2.33 5.95
C ILE A 20 3.77 1.82 5.01
N GLN A 21 5.03 2.15 5.31
CA GLN A 21 6.20 1.63 4.57
C GLN A 21 6.29 0.09 4.65
N MET A 22 6.05 -0.48 5.84
CA MET A 22 6.05 -1.94 6.04
C MET A 22 4.87 -2.62 5.33
N SER A 23 3.72 -1.97 5.20
CA SER A 23 2.54 -2.51 4.51
C SER A 23 2.67 -2.57 2.97
N GLY A 24 3.85 -2.24 2.42
CA GLY A 24 4.11 -2.33 0.98
C GLY A 24 3.61 -1.14 0.15
N HIS A 25 3.08 -0.08 0.77
CA HIS A 25 2.71 1.13 0.03
C HIS A 25 3.93 1.76 -0.68
N PHE A 26 3.71 2.42 -1.83
CA PHE A 26 4.74 3.08 -2.64
C PHE A 26 5.28 4.38 -2.00
N MET A 27 5.74 4.28 -0.74
CA MET A 27 6.26 5.38 0.05
C MET A 27 7.78 5.28 0.17
N PHE A 28 8.51 5.77 -0.83
CA PHE A 28 9.96 5.65 -0.89
C PHE A 28 10.71 6.74 -0.09
N ASN A 29 10.04 7.84 0.24
CA ASN A 29 10.59 8.91 1.07
C ASN A 29 10.56 8.58 2.58
N TYR A 30 11.26 9.37 3.39
CA TYR A 30 11.31 9.25 4.86
C TYR A 30 12.06 8.02 5.39
N HIS A 31 13.15 7.66 4.74
CA HIS A 31 14.09 6.65 5.21
C HIS A 31 15.40 7.29 5.66
N ALA A 32 16.05 6.69 6.66
CA ALA A 32 17.32 7.19 7.20
C ALA A 32 18.48 6.99 6.22
N ASP A 33 18.38 5.96 5.38
CA ASP A 33 19.32 5.66 4.30
C ASP A 33 18.58 5.69 2.95
N ASN A 34 19.00 6.60 2.08
CA ASN A 34 18.52 6.76 0.70
C ASN A 34 19.59 6.38 -0.33
N SER A 35 20.54 5.50 0.03
CA SER A 35 21.42 4.88 -0.94
C SER A 35 20.61 4.21 -2.07
N GLY A 36 21.10 4.33 -3.31
CA GLY A 36 20.41 3.82 -4.50
C GLY A 36 20.07 2.32 -4.42
N ALA A 37 20.94 1.52 -3.81
CA ALA A 37 20.72 0.08 -3.62
C ALA A 37 19.59 -0.23 -2.61
N MET A 38 19.46 0.56 -1.55
CA MET A 38 18.36 0.39 -0.58
C MET A 38 17.03 0.88 -1.16
N HIS A 39 17.06 1.88 -2.04
CA HIS A 39 15.87 2.35 -2.75
C HIS A 39 15.33 1.29 -3.71
N THR A 40 16.19 0.61 -4.48
CA THR A 40 15.75 -0.45 -5.40
C THR A 40 15.18 -1.65 -4.68
N LEU A 41 15.74 -2.05 -3.53
CA LEU A 41 15.19 -3.13 -2.71
C LEU A 41 13.79 -2.81 -2.17
N ARG A 42 13.56 -1.57 -1.73
CA ARG A 42 12.22 -1.13 -1.27
C ARG A 42 11.21 -1.10 -2.41
N LEU A 43 11.62 -0.63 -3.59
CA LEU A 43 10.79 -0.67 -4.79
C LEU A 43 10.42 -2.10 -5.16
N ALA A 44 11.39 -3.02 -5.14
CA ALA A 44 11.15 -4.44 -5.40
C ALA A 44 10.17 -5.03 -4.37
N TYR A 45 10.33 -4.71 -3.09
CA TYR A 45 9.41 -5.14 -2.03
C TYR A 45 7.97 -4.65 -2.26
N SER A 46 7.77 -3.35 -2.50
CA SER A 46 6.44 -2.79 -2.78
C SER A 46 5.81 -3.37 -4.05
N CYS A 47 6.63 -3.63 -5.08
CA CYS A 47 6.17 -4.27 -6.31
C CYS A 47 5.73 -5.72 -6.07
N MET A 48 6.56 -6.52 -5.39
CA MET A 48 6.22 -7.90 -5.04
C MET A 48 4.98 -7.98 -4.16
N HIS A 49 4.85 -7.09 -3.17
CA HIS A 49 3.68 -7.04 -2.30
C HIS A 49 2.41 -6.72 -3.11
N LEU A 50 2.47 -5.79 -4.06
CA LEU A 50 1.33 -5.51 -4.94
C LEU A 50 0.99 -6.73 -5.80
N VAL A 51 2.00 -7.41 -6.37
CA VAL A 51 1.78 -8.63 -7.17
C VAL A 51 1.10 -9.72 -6.33
N PHE A 52 1.57 -9.98 -5.11
CA PHE A 52 0.93 -10.96 -4.24
C PHE A 52 -0.51 -10.57 -3.85
N CYS A 53 -0.77 -9.29 -3.60
CA CYS A 53 -2.15 -8.83 -3.38
C CYS A 53 -3.04 -9.04 -4.61
N LEU A 54 -2.54 -8.77 -5.82
CA LEU A 54 -3.29 -8.99 -7.06
C LEU A 54 -3.53 -10.47 -7.35
N VAL A 55 -2.52 -11.32 -7.11
CA VAL A 55 -2.67 -12.78 -7.26
C VAL A 55 -3.71 -13.31 -6.29
N GLN A 56 -3.64 -12.94 -5.00
CA GLN A 56 -4.63 -13.35 -4.00
C GLN A 56 -6.04 -12.89 -4.39
N PHE A 57 -6.18 -11.63 -4.84
CA PHE A 57 -7.46 -11.09 -5.29
C PHE A 57 -7.99 -11.82 -6.53
N GLY A 58 -7.10 -12.15 -7.48
CA GLY A 58 -7.43 -12.95 -8.65
C GLY A 58 -7.90 -14.36 -8.28
N CYS A 59 -7.27 -15.01 -7.30
CA CYS A 59 -7.71 -16.31 -6.80
C CYS A 59 -9.11 -16.25 -6.16
N ILE A 60 -9.38 -15.23 -5.34
CA ILE A 60 -10.71 -15.03 -4.72
C ILE A 60 -11.77 -14.75 -5.80
N PHE A 61 -11.44 -13.94 -6.80
CA PHE A 61 -12.32 -13.67 -7.93
C PHE A 61 -12.57 -14.94 -8.77
N GLY A 62 -11.55 -15.76 -9.00
CA GLY A 62 -11.70 -17.07 -9.64
C GLY A 62 -12.64 -17.98 -8.85
N ASN A 63 -12.52 -18.01 -7.52
CA ASN A 63 -13.42 -18.77 -6.64
C ASN A 63 -14.89 -18.35 -6.80
N LEU A 64 -15.16 -17.04 -6.90
CA LEU A 64 -16.51 -16.52 -7.16
C LEU A 64 -17.08 -17.03 -8.49
N VAL A 65 -16.26 -17.05 -9.55
CA VAL A 65 -16.70 -17.49 -10.88
C VAL A 65 -17.02 -18.99 -10.93
N VAL A 66 -16.25 -19.80 -10.20
CA VAL A 66 -16.45 -21.24 -10.10
C VAL A 66 -17.69 -21.57 -9.27
N GLU A 67 -17.84 -20.96 -8.08
CA GLU A 67 -18.93 -21.23 -7.14
C GLU A 67 -20.17 -20.33 -7.38
N LYS A 68 -20.36 -19.86 -8.62
CA LYS A 68 -21.44 -18.91 -8.95
C LYS A 68 -22.85 -19.50 -8.85
N ASP A 69 -22.96 -20.83 -8.82
CA ASP A 69 -24.23 -21.55 -8.93
C ASP A 69 -24.95 -21.70 -7.57
N ASP A 70 -24.22 -21.60 -6.45
CA ASP A 70 -24.82 -21.52 -5.11
C ASP A 70 -24.97 -20.05 -4.68
N VAL A 71 -26.20 -19.64 -4.36
CA VAL A 71 -26.53 -18.25 -4.00
C VAL A 71 -25.87 -17.84 -2.67
N ASN A 72 -25.70 -18.77 -1.74
CA ASN A 72 -25.05 -18.49 -0.46
C ASN A 72 -23.55 -18.26 -0.64
N ASP A 73 -22.89 -19.11 -1.42
CA ASP A 73 -21.46 -18.99 -1.70
C ASP A 73 -21.17 -17.78 -2.60
N LEU A 74 -22.06 -17.47 -3.55
CA LEU A 74 -22.00 -16.25 -4.34
C LEU A 74 -22.06 -15.00 -3.44
N ALA A 75 -22.99 -14.94 -2.50
CA ALA A 75 -23.13 -13.80 -1.59
C ALA A 75 -21.90 -13.68 -0.67
N ALA A 76 -21.44 -14.79 -0.09
CA ALA A 76 -20.27 -14.82 0.78
C ALA A 76 -19.01 -14.33 0.05
N ASN A 77 -18.71 -14.91 -1.12
CA ASN A 77 -17.55 -14.55 -1.94
C ASN A 77 -17.65 -13.09 -2.44
N THR A 78 -18.84 -12.59 -2.76
CA THR A 78 -19.06 -11.19 -3.17
C THR A 78 -18.67 -10.21 -2.06
N ILE A 79 -19.08 -10.49 -0.80
CA ILE A 79 -18.69 -9.66 0.35
C ILE A 79 -17.16 -9.66 0.51
N THR A 80 -16.52 -10.82 0.37
CA THR A 80 -15.06 -10.94 0.49
C THR A 80 -14.34 -10.10 -0.57
N ILE A 81 -14.80 -10.14 -1.82
CA ILE A 81 -14.23 -9.35 -2.92
C ILE A 81 -14.41 -7.86 -2.68
N LEU A 82 -15.60 -7.42 -2.31
CA LEU A 82 -15.88 -6.01 -2.00
C LEU A 82 -15.01 -5.51 -0.85
N PHE A 83 -14.84 -6.32 0.20
CA PHE A 83 -13.98 -6.01 1.33
C PHE A 83 -12.52 -5.79 0.90
N PHE A 84 -11.94 -6.73 0.13
CA PHE A 84 -10.55 -6.62 -0.32
C PHE A 84 -10.34 -5.56 -1.42
N THR A 85 -11.38 -5.19 -2.16
CA THR A 85 -11.34 -4.09 -3.14
C THR A 85 -10.96 -2.77 -2.47
N HIS A 86 -11.39 -2.52 -1.22
CA HIS A 86 -10.98 -1.33 -0.47
C HIS A 86 -9.46 -1.28 -0.22
N CYS A 87 -8.83 -2.43 0.03
CA CYS A 87 -7.39 -2.49 0.25
C CYS A 87 -6.62 -2.18 -1.04
N ILE A 88 -7.03 -2.76 -2.16
CA ILE A 88 -6.41 -2.55 -3.47
C ILE A 88 -6.57 -1.09 -3.93
N THR A 89 -7.77 -0.54 -3.82
CA THR A 89 -8.04 0.85 -4.21
C THR A 89 -7.21 1.85 -3.39
N LYS A 90 -7.03 1.63 -2.08
CA LYS A 90 -6.15 2.47 -1.24
C LYS A 90 -4.67 2.38 -1.66
N LEU A 91 -4.18 1.17 -1.96
CA LEU A 91 -2.81 0.97 -2.46
C LEU A 91 -2.55 1.74 -3.77
N ILE A 92 -3.48 1.62 -4.72
CA ILE A 92 -3.41 2.31 -6.02
C ILE A 92 -3.55 3.82 -5.85
N TYR A 93 -4.52 4.27 -5.04
CA TYR A 93 -4.76 5.68 -4.79
C TYR A 93 -3.51 6.37 -4.22
N PHE A 94 -2.82 5.72 -3.28
CA PHE A 94 -1.59 6.25 -2.72
C PHE A 94 -0.47 6.35 -3.77
N ALA A 95 -0.33 5.35 -4.65
CA ALA A 95 0.67 5.36 -5.72
C ALA A 95 0.45 6.55 -6.68
N VAL A 96 -0.79 6.76 -7.13
CA VAL A 96 -1.16 7.84 -8.07
C VAL A 96 -1.08 9.22 -7.42
N ARG A 97 -1.56 9.37 -6.18
CA ARG A 97 -1.66 10.66 -5.47
C ARG A 97 -0.48 10.95 -4.53
N SER A 98 0.61 10.19 -4.66
CA SER A 98 1.80 10.30 -3.81
C SER A 98 2.30 11.74 -3.65
N LYS A 99 2.37 12.52 -4.74
CA LYS A 99 2.79 13.94 -4.73
C LYS A 99 1.94 14.84 -3.82
N LEU A 100 0.62 14.66 -3.78
CA LEU A 100 -0.29 15.43 -2.91
C LEU A 100 -0.09 15.08 -1.43
N PHE A 101 0.23 13.81 -1.14
CA PHE A 101 0.47 13.33 0.22
C PHE A 101 1.77 13.85 0.81
N TYR A 102 2.81 14.00 -0.02
CA TYR A 102 4.05 14.66 0.38
C TYR A 102 3.84 16.16 0.61
N ARG A 103 3.01 16.82 -0.22
CA ARG A 103 2.70 18.25 -0.07
C ARG A 103 1.94 18.56 1.23
N SER A 104 0.94 17.77 1.61
CA SER A 104 0.17 18.01 2.84
C SER A 104 1.01 17.85 4.11
N LYS A 105 1.97 16.92 4.11
CA LYS A 105 2.92 16.71 5.21
C LYS A 105 3.94 17.85 5.35
N HIS A 106 4.18 18.61 4.27
CA HIS A 106 5.15 19.69 4.21
C HIS A 106 4.53 21.08 4.47
N CYS A 107 3.20 21.22 4.33
CA CYS A 107 2.47 22.48 4.43
C CYS A 107 1.99 22.84 5.86
N CYS A 108 2.22 21.98 6.86
CA CYS A 108 2.10 22.33 8.28
C CYS A 108 3.41 22.93 8.82
N TYR A 109 4.11 23.69 7.99
CA TYR A 109 5.23 24.58 8.32
C TYR A 109 5.10 25.85 7.49
#